data_AF-A0A943PS14-F1
#
_entry.id   AF-A0A943PS14-F1
#
_cell.length_a   1.000
_cell.length_b   1.000
_cell.length_c   1.000
_cell.angle_alpha   90.00
_cell.angle_beta   90.00
_cell.angle_gamma   90.00
#
_symmetry.space_group_name_H-M   'P 1'
#
loop_
_entity.id
_entity.type
_entity.pdbx_description
1 polymer ?
#
loop_
_entity_poly.entity_id
_entity_poly.type
_entity_poly.pdbx_seq_one_letter_code
_entity_poly.pdbx_strand_id
1 'polypeptide(L)'
;MNKISEKDIAKNNNVSHNTVNRIIHSISNKKVLPGVLPTIMNIDEFKATNDTICKMAFHIVNNRTGKTFDIIESRKSNFLFKYFMRFPRKQRLAVKFIILDMFEPYYLLLKKIFPNAILITDKFHVVALASNALKNTRVKCMKKDKKTITNLNIIGN
;
A
#
# COMPACT_ATOMS: atom_id res chain seq x y z
N MET A 1 5.19 16.50 10.26
CA MET A 1 3.72 16.72 10.42
C MET A 1 3.35 16.18 11.79
N ASN A 2 2.91 17.04 12.71
CA ASN A 2 2.53 16.60 14.06
C ASN A 2 1.18 15.89 13.99
N LYS A 3 1.09 14.71 14.61
CA LYS A 3 -0.20 14.01 14.76
C LYS A 3 -1.02 14.77 15.80
N ILE A 4 -2.23 15.17 15.44
CA ILE A 4 -3.15 15.94 16.28
C ILE A 4 -4.43 15.10 16.41
N SER A 5 -4.92 14.89 17.63
CA SER A 5 -6.14 14.12 17.85
C SER A 5 -7.40 14.96 17.61
N GLU A 6 -8.55 14.33 17.40
CA GLU A 6 -9.84 15.03 17.32
C GLU A 6 -10.15 15.86 18.57
N LYS A 7 -9.68 15.41 19.76
CA LYS A 7 -9.81 16.15 21.01
C LYS A 7 -8.96 17.42 21.01
N ASP A 8 -7.76 17.35 20.44
CA ASP A 8 -6.89 18.52 20.31
C ASP A 8 -7.47 19.53 19.31
N ILE A 9 -8.05 19.06 18.20
CA ILE A 9 -8.77 19.92 17.24
C ILE A 9 -9.95 20.59 17.92
N ALA A 10 -10.74 19.85 18.69
CA ALA A 10 -11.89 20.37 19.43
C ALA A 10 -11.45 21.46 20.42
N LYS A 11 -10.40 21.20 21.20
CA LYS A 11 -9.81 22.15 22.15
C LYS A 11 -9.29 23.41 21.45
N ASN A 12 -8.54 23.27 20.36
CA ASN A 12 -7.97 24.40 19.63
C ASN A 12 -9.02 25.29 18.96
N ASN A 13 -10.20 24.75 18.67
CA ASN A 13 -11.29 25.47 18.01
C ASN A 13 -12.45 25.81 18.95
N ASN A 14 -12.35 25.56 20.26
CA ASN A 14 -13.40 25.78 21.26
C ASN A 14 -14.77 25.15 20.87
N VAL A 15 -14.74 23.95 20.30
CA VAL A 15 -15.94 23.19 19.92
C VAL A 15 -16.00 21.85 20.63
N SER A 16 -17.18 21.23 20.66
CA SER A 16 -17.33 19.88 21.17
C SER A 16 -16.63 18.86 20.25
N HIS A 17 -16.15 17.76 20.84
CA HIS A 17 -15.61 16.62 20.09
C HIS A 17 -16.63 16.07 19.06
N ASN A 18 -17.92 16.02 19.42
CA ASN A 18 -18.99 15.59 18.52
C ASN A 18 -19.14 16.50 17.29
N THR A 19 -18.90 17.81 17.45
CA THR A 19 -18.92 18.77 16.34
C THR A 19 -17.81 18.46 15.35
N VAL A 20 -16.59 18.21 15.83
CA VAL A 20 -15.44 17.83 14.98
C VAL A 20 -15.74 16.53 14.25
N ASN A 21 -16.19 15.50 14.97
CA ASN A 21 -16.51 14.20 14.42
C ASN A 21 -17.58 14.28 13.31
N ARG A 22 -18.66 15.05 13.52
CA ARG A 22 -19.71 15.28 12.50
C ARG A 22 -19.16 15.95 11.25
N ILE A 23 -18.27 16.93 11.40
CA ILE A 23 -17.63 17.60 10.26
C ILE A 23 -16.75 16.61 9.48
N ILE A 24 -15.91 15.83 10.18
CA ILE A 24 -15.06 14.80 9.56
C ILE A 24 -15.91 13.80 8.79
N HIS A 25 -17.00 13.29 9.38
CA HIS A 25 -17.92 12.38 8.71
C HIS A 25 -18.61 13.02 7.49
N SER A 26 -18.99 14.29 7.57
CA SER A 26 -19.58 15.00 6.42
C SER A 26 -18.63 15.09 5.23
N ILE A 27 -17.32 15.19 5.49
CA ILE A 27 -16.27 15.26 4.47
C ILE A 27 -15.99 13.85 3.92
N SER A 28 -15.88 12.83 4.78
CA SER A 28 -15.56 11.45 4.37
C SER A 28 -16.62 10.83 3.46
N ASN A 29 -17.89 11.23 3.59
CA ASN A 29 -19.00 10.69 2.80
C ASN A 29 -18.98 11.10 1.32
N LYS A 30 -18.15 12.08 0.94
CA LYS A 30 -17.99 12.47 -0.46
C LYS A 30 -17.02 11.50 -1.16
N LYS A 31 -17.53 10.39 -1.70
CA LYS A 31 -16.76 9.47 -2.57
C LYS A 31 -16.49 10.10 -3.93
N VAL A 32 -15.57 11.05 -3.99
CA VAL A 32 -15.13 11.70 -5.22
C VAL A 32 -14.05 10.83 -5.86
N LEU A 33 -14.19 10.49 -7.14
CA LEU A 33 -13.08 9.91 -7.89
C LEU A 33 -11.94 10.94 -7.91
N PRO A 34 -10.70 10.53 -7.58
CA PRO A 34 -9.57 11.43 -7.77
C PRO A 34 -9.46 11.78 -9.25
N GLY A 35 -9.12 13.03 -9.56
CA GLY A 35 -9.25 13.61 -10.90
C GLY A 35 -8.61 12.82 -12.04
N VAL A 36 -7.36 13.15 -12.38
CA VAL A 36 -6.65 12.54 -13.53
C VAL A 36 -5.69 11.46 -13.06
N LEU A 37 -5.73 10.28 -13.68
CA LEU A 37 -4.80 9.19 -13.37
C LEU A 37 -3.33 9.64 -13.49
N PRO A 38 -2.45 9.25 -12.55
CA PRO A 38 -1.03 9.53 -12.66
C PRO A 38 -0.41 8.84 -13.88
N THR A 39 0.52 9.51 -14.55
CA THR A 39 1.33 8.91 -15.62
C THR A 39 2.30 7.85 -15.10
N ILE A 40 2.70 7.97 -13.83
CA ILE A 40 3.61 7.08 -13.10
C ILE A 40 2.99 6.85 -11.73
N MET A 41 2.70 5.60 -11.37
CA MET A 41 2.10 5.29 -10.07
C MET A 41 2.77 4.09 -9.40
N ASN A 42 2.91 4.18 -8.08
CA ASN A 42 3.19 3.04 -7.21
C ASN A 42 1.87 2.49 -6.69
N ILE A 43 1.82 1.17 -6.57
CA ILE A 43 0.70 0.41 -6.05
C ILE A 43 1.22 -0.52 -4.96
N ASP A 44 0.55 -0.52 -3.80
CA ASP A 44 0.87 -1.39 -2.67
C ASP A 44 -0.40 -1.75 -1.87
N GLU A 45 -0.31 -2.76 -1.00
CA GLU A 45 -1.36 -3.14 -0.06
C GLU A 45 -0.94 -2.97 1.40
N PHE A 46 -1.87 -2.46 2.21
CA PHE A 46 -1.66 -2.37 3.65
C PHE A 46 -2.86 -2.90 4.42
N LYS A 47 -2.59 -3.37 5.64
CA LYS A 47 -3.63 -3.85 6.54
C LYS A 47 -4.51 -2.68 6.95
N ALA A 48 -5.78 -2.77 6.59
CA ALA A 48 -6.77 -1.77 6.94
C ALA A 48 -7.15 -1.88 8.43
N THR A 49 -7.73 -0.83 9.01
CA THR A 49 -8.15 -0.84 10.42
C THR A 49 -9.33 -1.79 10.61
N ASN A 50 -9.57 -2.18 11.86
CA ASN A 50 -10.62 -3.15 12.21
C ASN A 50 -12.04 -2.73 11.78
N ASP A 51 -12.21 -1.45 11.46
CA ASP A 51 -13.47 -0.79 11.15
C ASP A 51 -13.79 -0.83 9.64
N THR A 52 -12.91 -1.45 8.85
CA THR A 52 -13.06 -1.58 7.39
C THR A 52 -13.64 -2.93 7.00
N ILE A 53 -14.47 -2.94 5.96
CA ILE A 53 -15.17 -4.15 5.46
C ILE A 53 -14.15 -5.21 4.97
N CYS A 54 -13.03 -4.76 4.42
CA CYS A 54 -11.97 -5.61 3.91
C CYS A 54 -10.70 -5.43 4.75
N LYS A 55 -10.06 -6.54 5.14
CA LYS A 55 -8.85 -6.54 5.98
C LYS A 55 -7.63 -5.84 5.36
N MET A 56 -7.64 -5.61 4.05
CA MET A 56 -6.52 -5.05 3.29
C MET A 56 -7.05 -3.99 2.32
N ALA A 57 -6.45 -2.81 2.39
CA ALA A 57 -6.70 -1.70 1.47
C ALA A 57 -5.58 -1.62 0.42
N PHE A 58 -5.89 -1.01 -0.72
CA PHE A 58 -5.01 -0.84 -1.86
C PHE A 58 -4.62 0.65 -1.96
N HIS A 59 -3.33 0.95 -1.91
CA HIS A 59 -2.81 2.31 -1.91
C HIS A 59 -2.25 2.65 -3.28
N ILE A 60 -2.65 3.80 -3.82
CA ILE A 60 -2.13 4.32 -5.08
C ILE A 60 -1.42 5.63 -4.79
N VAL A 61 -0.18 5.75 -5.24
CA VAL A 61 0.63 6.96 -5.08
C VAL A 61 0.99 7.51 -6.46
N ASN A 62 0.90 8.83 -6.62
CA ASN A 62 1.45 9.51 -7.78
C ASN A 62 2.95 9.71 -7.58
N ASN A 63 3.77 8.97 -8.33
CA ASN A 63 5.22 9.00 -8.15
C ASN A 63 5.88 10.30 -8.59
N ARG A 64 5.20 11.11 -9.40
CA ARG A 64 5.74 12.43 -9.78
C ARG A 64 5.64 13.43 -8.64
N THR A 65 4.61 13.30 -7.80
CA THR A 65 4.36 14.25 -6.70
C THR A 65 4.70 13.68 -5.33
N GLY A 66 4.86 12.36 -5.22
CA GLY A 66 5.03 11.65 -3.95
C GLY A 66 3.76 11.65 -3.09
N LYS A 67 2.61 12.08 -3.63
CA LYS A 67 1.35 12.17 -2.88
C LYS A 67 0.46 10.98 -3.15
N THR A 68 -0.30 10.57 -2.14
CA THR A 68 -1.41 9.62 -2.30
C THR A 68 -2.35 10.12 -3.38
N PHE A 69 -2.61 9.27 -4.37
CA PHE A 69 -3.65 9.47 -5.37
C PHE A 69 -4.99 8.98 -4.84
N ASP A 70 -5.04 7.74 -4.33
CA ASP A 70 -6.24 7.19 -3.71
C ASP A 70 -5.91 6.02 -2.76
N ILE A 71 -6.87 5.71 -1.89
CA ILE A 71 -6.88 4.51 -1.04
C ILE A 71 -8.19 3.77 -1.29
N ILE A 72 -8.07 2.56 -1.83
CA ILE A 72 -9.21 1.73 -2.19
C ILE A 72 -9.43 0.69 -1.09
N GLU A 73 -10.67 0.56 -0.64
CA GLU A 73 -11.04 -0.31 0.48
C GLU A 73 -10.80 -1.80 0.22
N SER A 74 -10.66 -2.24 -1.03
CA SER A 74 -10.47 -3.66 -1.36
C SER A 74 -9.37 -3.88 -2.39
N ARG A 75 -8.52 -4.87 -2.12
CA ARG A 75 -7.48 -5.36 -3.02
C ARG A 75 -7.93 -6.43 -4.02
N LYS A 76 -9.22 -6.81 -4.02
CA LYS A 76 -9.73 -7.90 -4.88
C LYS A 76 -9.76 -7.46 -6.35
N SER A 77 -9.32 -8.33 -7.26
CA SER A 77 -9.17 -7.99 -8.69
C SER A 77 -10.44 -7.43 -9.33
N ASN A 78 -11.62 -8.02 -9.05
CA ASN A 78 -12.89 -7.53 -9.60
C ASN A 78 -13.25 -6.12 -9.09
N PHE A 79 -12.86 -5.81 -7.85
CA PHE A 79 -13.11 -4.48 -7.26
C PHE A 79 -12.21 -3.44 -7.93
N LEU A 80 -10.91 -3.73 -8.02
CA LEU A 80 -9.93 -2.89 -8.68
C LEU A 80 -10.26 -2.68 -10.17
N PHE A 81 -10.71 -3.72 -10.86
CA PHE A 81 -11.18 -3.62 -12.25
C PHE A 81 -12.31 -2.60 -12.38
N LYS A 82 -13.37 -2.75 -11.57
CA LYS A 82 -14.51 -1.82 -11.57
C LYS A 82 -14.07 -0.39 -11.23
N TYR A 83 -13.18 -0.23 -10.26
CA TYR A 83 -12.63 1.07 -9.88
C TYR A 83 -11.93 1.75 -11.06
N PHE A 84 -10.95 1.09 -11.67
CA PHE A 84 -10.15 1.70 -12.73
C PHE A 84 -10.94 1.90 -14.04
N MET A 85 -11.96 1.09 -14.30
CA MET A 85 -12.80 1.24 -15.49
C MET A 85 -13.70 2.49 -15.45
N ARG A 86 -13.83 3.16 -14.30
CA ARG A 86 -14.49 4.47 -14.19
C ARG A 86 -13.67 5.59 -14.85
N PHE A 87 -12.37 5.39 -15.04
CA PHE A 87 -11.51 6.37 -15.72
C PHE A 87 -11.62 6.24 -17.25
N PRO A 88 -11.70 7.37 -17.98
CA PRO A 88 -11.75 7.36 -19.43
C PRO A 88 -10.59 6.58 -20.03
N ARG A 89 -10.86 5.87 -21.14
CA ARG A 89 -9.84 5.08 -21.86
C ARG A 89 -8.60 5.91 -22.18
N LYS A 90 -8.76 7.17 -22.59
CA LYS A 90 -7.65 8.10 -22.87
C LYS A 90 -6.70 8.26 -21.69
N GLN A 91 -7.21 8.36 -20.46
CA GLN A 91 -6.38 8.46 -19.26
C GLN A 91 -5.65 7.15 -18.97
N ARG A 92 -6.34 6.01 -19.08
CA ARG A 92 -5.72 4.69 -18.88
C ARG A 92 -4.60 4.41 -19.89
N LEU A 93 -4.76 4.84 -21.14
CA LEU A 93 -3.73 4.73 -22.17
C LEU A 93 -2.55 5.69 -21.96
N ALA A 94 -2.73 6.75 -21.16
CA ALA A 94 -1.68 7.73 -20.86
C ALA A 94 -0.78 7.33 -19.67
N VAL A 95 -1.16 6.28 -18.92
CA VAL A 95 -0.30 5.69 -17.89
C VAL A 95 0.90 5.01 -18.56
N LYS A 96 2.11 5.38 -18.13
CA LYS A 96 3.36 4.88 -18.70
C LYS A 96 4.02 3.81 -17.83
N PHE A 97 4.00 4.00 -16.52
CA PHE A 97 4.70 3.13 -15.58
C PHE A 97 3.84 2.84 -14.37
N ILE A 98 3.81 1.57 -13.97
CA ILE A 98 3.19 1.12 -12.73
C ILE A 98 4.20 0.26 -12.00
N ILE A 99 4.51 0.64 -10.76
CA ILE A 99 5.36 -0.17 -9.88
C ILE A 99 4.45 -0.91 -8.92
N LEU A 100 4.68 -2.21 -8.75
CA LEU A 100 3.85 -3.09 -7.93
C LEU A 100 4.66 -4.28 -7.38
N ASP A 101 4.08 -5.00 -6.43
CA ASP A 101 4.61 -6.29 -5.96
C ASP A 101 4.52 -7.39 -7.05
N MET A 102 5.25 -8.48 -6.88
CA MET A 102 5.35 -9.64 -7.78
C MET A 102 4.12 -10.56 -7.75
N PHE A 103 2.97 -10.09 -7.28
CA PHE A 103 1.75 -10.89 -7.26
C PHE A 103 1.13 -10.95 -8.67
N GLU A 104 1.26 -12.12 -9.31
CA GLU A 104 0.84 -12.35 -10.70
C GLU A 104 -0.61 -11.91 -11.03
N PRO A 105 -1.62 -12.14 -10.17
CA PRO A 105 -2.98 -11.65 -10.46
C PRO A 105 -3.07 -10.14 -10.65
N TYR A 106 -2.24 -9.35 -9.98
CA TYR A 106 -2.18 -7.90 -10.20
C TYR A 106 -1.50 -7.54 -11.51
N TYR A 107 -0.43 -8.26 -11.85
CA TYR A 107 0.24 -8.07 -13.13
C TYR A 107 -0.74 -8.26 -14.30
N LEU A 108 -1.46 -9.38 -14.33
CA LEU A 108 -2.44 -9.68 -15.38
C LEU A 108 -3.58 -8.66 -15.42
N LEU A 109 -4.10 -8.28 -14.25
CA LEU A 109 -5.18 -7.31 -14.13
C LEU A 109 -4.76 -5.93 -14.65
N LEU A 110 -3.63 -5.41 -14.17
CA LEU A 110 -3.16 -4.07 -14.50
C LEU A 110 -2.70 -4.02 -15.96
N LYS A 111 -2.13 -5.09 -16.51
CA LYS A 111 -1.81 -5.16 -17.93
C LYS A 111 -3.05 -5.07 -18.82
N LYS A 112 -4.17 -5.66 -18.38
CA LYS A 112 -5.47 -5.55 -19.07
C LYS A 112 -6.05 -4.12 -18.99
N ILE A 113 -5.93 -3.47 -17.83
CA ILE A 113 -6.51 -2.12 -17.60
C ILE A 113 -5.67 -1.03 -18.28
N PHE A 114 -4.35 -1.16 -18.23
CA PHE A 114 -3.34 -0.20 -18.68
C PHE A 114 -2.41 -0.83 -19.72
N PRO A 115 -2.89 -1.07 -20.95
CA PRO A 115 -2.14 -1.86 -21.93
C PRO A 115 -0.79 -1.23 -22.32
N ASN A 116 -0.71 0.11 -22.33
CA ASN A 116 0.50 0.87 -22.67
C ASN A 116 1.48 1.02 -21.51
N ALA A 117 1.09 0.64 -20.30
CA ALA A 117 1.97 0.77 -19.15
C ALA A 117 3.01 -0.35 -19.13
N ILE A 118 4.24 0.03 -18.73
CA ILE A 118 5.28 -0.90 -18.34
C ILE A 118 5.10 -1.18 -16.85
N LEU A 119 4.94 -2.46 -16.52
CA LEU A 119 4.79 -2.94 -15.16
C LEU A 119 6.18 -3.26 -14.60
N ILE A 120 6.54 -2.62 -13.49
CA ILE A 120 7.85 -2.71 -12.87
C ILE A 120 7.69 -3.36 -11.49
N THR A 121 8.54 -4.34 -11.18
CA THR A 121 8.59 -4.93 -9.85
C THR A 121 9.19 -3.97 -8.83
N ASP A 122 8.54 -3.82 -7.68
CA ASP A 122 9.10 -3.06 -6.57
C ASP A 122 10.38 -3.72 -6.00
N LYS A 123 11.49 -2.98 -6.04
CA LYS A 123 12.79 -3.43 -5.50
C LYS A 123 12.73 -3.76 -4.02
N PHE A 124 11.89 -3.07 -3.24
CA PHE A 124 11.80 -3.29 -1.80
C PHE A 124 11.36 -4.72 -1.49
N HIS A 125 10.33 -5.20 -2.19
CA HIS A 125 9.84 -6.57 -2.06
C HIS A 125 10.88 -7.60 -2.48
N VAL A 126 11.61 -7.35 -3.57
CA VAL A 126 12.71 -8.21 -4.03
C VAL A 126 13.80 -8.34 -2.96
N VAL A 127 14.28 -7.21 -2.42
CA VAL A 127 15.32 -7.19 -1.39
C VAL A 127 14.82 -7.84 -0.10
N ALA A 128 13.58 -7.58 0.31
CA ALA A 128 12.98 -8.18 1.49
C ALA A 128 12.87 -9.71 1.36
N LEU A 129 12.43 -10.21 0.20
CA LEU A 129 12.33 -11.64 -0.07
C LEU A 129 13.71 -12.32 -0.05
N ALA A 130 14.71 -11.73 -0.72
CA ALA A 130 16.08 -12.25 -0.70
C ALA A 130 16.66 -12.30 0.72
N SER A 131 16.48 -11.22 1.48
CA SER A 131 16.95 -11.12 2.88
C SER A 131 16.27 -12.15 3.78
N ASN A 132 14.96 -12.35 3.62
CA ASN A 132 14.21 -13.35 4.37
C ASN A 132 14.64 -14.78 4.02
N ALA A 133 14.90 -15.06 2.74
CA ALA A 133 15.42 -16.36 2.31
C ALA A 133 16.77 -16.67 2.97
N LEU A 134 17.71 -15.72 2.94
CA LEU A 134 19.01 -15.86 3.60
C LEU A 134 18.87 -16.07 5.11
N LYS A 135 18.05 -15.26 5.78
CA LYS A 135 17.78 -15.39 7.21
C LYS A 135 17.22 -16.77 7.55
N ASN A 136 16.26 -17.26 6.76
CA ASN A 136 15.63 -18.57 6.98
C ASN A 136 16.62 -19.71 6.78
N THR A 137 17.46 -19.65 5.75
CA THR A 137 18.52 -20.63 5.52
C THR A 137 19.53 -20.63 6.67
N ARG A 138 19.99 -19.45 7.11
CA ARG A 138 20.89 -19.31 8.27
C ARG A 138 20.29 -19.96 9.52
N VAL A 139 19.04 -19.64 9.84
CA VAL A 139 18.33 -20.23 11.01
C VAL A 139 18.20 -21.75 10.88
N LYS A 140 17.92 -22.27 9.68
CA LYS A 140 17.86 -23.72 9.43
C LYS A 140 19.22 -24.39 9.67
N CYS A 141 20.31 -23.82 9.17
CA CYS A 141 21.67 -24.34 9.41
C CYS A 141 22.00 -24.31 10.91
N MET A 142 21.74 -23.20 11.60
CA MET A 142 22.01 -23.09 13.04
C MET A 142 21.22 -24.10 13.89
N LYS A 143 19.99 -24.41 13.51
CA LYS A 143 19.18 -25.41 14.21
C LYS A 143 19.71 -26.83 14.01
N LYS A 144 20.31 -27.13 12.85
CA LYS A 144 20.96 -28.43 12.56
C LYS A 144 22.27 -28.58 13.32
N ASP A 145 23.09 -27.53 13.37
CA ASP A 145 24.43 -27.55 13.98
C ASP A 145 24.44 -27.09 15.44
N LYS A 146 23.35 -27.36 16.17
CA LYS A 146 23.17 -26.91 17.56
C LYS A 146 24.38 -27.24 18.43
N LYS A 147 24.93 -28.45 18.36
CA LYS A 147 26.11 -28.87 19.16
C LYS A 147 27.40 -28.10 18.81
N THR A 148 27.60 -27.75 17.55
CA THR A 148 28.81 -27.05 17.10
C THR A 148 28.77 -25.58 17.50
N ILE A 149 27.60 -24.95 17.45
CA ILE A 149 27.42 -23.52 17.79
C ILE A 149 27.47 -23.28 19.30
N THR A 150 26.96 -24.17 20.16
CA THR A 150 27.12 -24.02 21.62
C THR A 150 28.58 -24.13 22.07
N ASN A 151 29.42 -24.83 21.31
CA ASN A 151 30.85 -25.00 21.60
C ASN A 151 31.71 -23.87 21.01
N LEU A 152 31.17 -23.09 20.08
CA LEU A 152 31.81 -21.91 19.49
C LEU A 152 31.38 -20.67 20.28
N ASN A 153 31.79 -20.53 21.55
CA ASN A 153 31.69 -19.28 22.33
C ASN A 153 32.48 -18.14 21.63
N ILE A 154 32.00 -17.70 20.48
CA ILE A 154 32.50 -16.63 19.64
C ILE A 154 31.35 -15.68 19.42
N ILE A 155 30.74 -15.19 20.49
CA ILE A 155 30.24 -13.81 20.56
C ILE A 155 30.44 -13.37 22.01
N GLY A 156 31.51 -12.63 22.26
CA GLY A 156 31.73 -11.89 23.50
C GLY A 156 30.77 -10.72 23.64
N ASN A 157 30.71 -10.22 24.88
CA ASN A 157 30.13 -8.96 25.39
C ASN A 157 29.58 -7.96 24.36
#